data_AF-K2AIN9-F1
#
_entry.id   AF-K2AIN9-F1
#
_cell.length_a   1.000
_cell.length_b   1.000
_cell.length_c   1.000
_cell.angle_alpha   90.00
_cell.angle_beta   90.00
_cell.angle_gamma   90.00
#
_symmetry.space_group_name_H-M   'P 1'
#
loop_
_entity.id
_entity.type
_entity.pdbx_description
1 polymer ?
#
loop_
_entity_poly.entity_id
_entity_poly.type
_entity_poly.pdbx_seq_one_letter_code
_entity_poly.pdbx_strand_id
1 'polypeptide(L)'
;MKAKTHPKYHEKAKVTCSCGNSFEVGSTKPEIQIEVCSACHPYYTGKSKLVDTAGRVDKFKERISKKSKLPIRSKRKKREKVKAAKIAKKVEK
;
A
#
# COMPACT_ATOMS: atom_id res chain seq x y z
N MET A 1 -40.43 -23.63 -13.41
CA MET A 1 -39.49 -24.70 -13.00
C MET A 1 -40.07 -26.05 -13.39
N LYS A 2 -39.37 -26.88 -14.16
CA LYS A 2 -39.78 -28.28 -14.38
C LYS A 2 -39.26 -29.12 -13.21
N ALA A 3 -40.15 -29.92 -12.60
CA ALA A 3 -39.92 -30.54 -11.29
C ALA A 3 -38.71 -31.50 -11.19
N LYS A 4 -38.18 -32.01 -12.30
CA LYS A 4 -37.17 -33.09 -12.29
C LYS A 4 -35.78 -32.71 -12.82
N THR A 5 -35.58 -31.49 -13.33
CA THR A 5 -34.32 -31.11 -14.01
C THR A 5 -33.72 -29.79 -13.52
N HIS A 6 -34.19 -29.25 -12.40
CA HIS A 6 -33.69 -27.97 -11.87
C HIS A 6 -33.14 -28.15 -10.45
N PRO A 7 -31.98 -27.56 -10.15
CA PRO A 7 -31.43 -27.54 -8.79
C PRO A 7 -32.32 -26.71 -7.87
N LYS A 8 -32.29 -27.05 -6.58
CA LYS A 8 -33.07 -26.36 -5.55
C LYS A 8 -32.67 -24.88 -5.49
N TYR A 9 -33.63 -24.01 -5.78
CA TYR A 9 -33.45 -22.56 -5.72
C TYR A 9 -34.01 -22.04 -4.39
N HIS A 10 -33.22 -21.25 -3.69
CA HIS A 10 -33.59 -20.58 -2.46
C HIS A 10 -33.85 -19.11 -2.79
N GLU A 11 -35.09 -18.64 -2.62
CA GLU A 11 -35.46 -17.24 -2.89
C GLU A 11 -34.88 -16.26 -1.85
N LYS A 12 -34.57 -16.77 -0.65
CA LYS A 12 -34.02 -16.02 0.48
C LYS A 12 -32.67 -16.59 0.93
N ALA A 13 -31.65 -16.53 0.09
CA ALA A 13 -30.28 -16.83 0.49
C ALA A 13 -29.68 -15.63 1.22
N LYS A 14 -29.04 -15.89 2.36
CA LYS A 14 -28.38 -14.84 3.16
C LYS A 14 -26.99 -14.58 2.61
N VAL A 15 -26.74 -13.33 2.24
CA VAL A 15 -25.42 -12.86 1.84
C VAL A 15 -24.84 -12.05 2.97
N THR A 16 -23.63 -12.40 3.42
CA THR A 16 -22.89 -11.64 4.43
C THR A 16 -21.63 -11.06 3.82
N CYS A 17 -21.53 -9.73 3.86
CA CYS A 17 -20.36 -8.99 3.42
C CYS A 17 -19.38 -8.80 4.58
N SER A 18 -18.07 -8.82 4.29
CA SER A 18 -17.02 -8.45 5.26
C SER A 18 -17.16 -7.03 5.82
N CYS A 19 -17.91 -6.17 5.13
CA CYS A 19 -18.28 -4.83 5.54
C CYS A 19 -19.40 -4.76 6.59
N GLY A 20 -19.95 -5.90 7.02
CA GLY A 20 -21.05 -5.99 8.00
C GLY A 20 -22.44 -5.86 7.38
N ASN A 21 -22.54 -5.60 6.08
CA ASN A 21 -23.83 -5.56 5.39
C ASN A 21 -24.34 -6.99 5.10
N SER A 22 -25.62 -7.25 5.36
CA SER A 22 -26.27 -8.51 5.02
C SER A 22 -27.55 -8.25 4.22
N PHE A 23 -27.74 -9.02 3.14
CA PHE A 23 -28.91 -8.87 2.27
C PHE A 23 -29.39 -10.22 1.75
N GLU A 24 -30.68 -10.30 1.42
CA GLU A 24 -31.32 -11.51 0.90
C GLU A 24 -31.31 -11.50 -0.64
N VAL A 25 -30.84 -12.58 -1.26
CA VAL A 25 -30.89 -12.78 -2.72
C VAL A 25 -31.36 -14.18 -3.06
N GLY A 26 -31.87 -14.34 -4.28
CA GLY A 26 -32.14 -15.67 -4.81
C GLY A 26 -30.83 -16.38 -5.20
N SER A 27 -30.60 -17.57 -4.68
CA SER A 27 -29.44 -18.41 -5.02
C SER A 27 -29.74 -19.88 -4.86
N THR A 28 -28.95 -20.74 -5.52
CA THR A 28 -28.98 -22.18 -5.26
C THR A 28 -28.28 -22.56 -3.95
N LYS A 29 -27.51 -21.64 -3.36
CA LYS A 29 -26.85 -21.83 -2.07
C LYS A 29 -27.58 -21.04 -0.98
N PRO A 30 -27.73 -21.59 0.24
CA PRO A 30 -28.45 -20.92 1.33
C PRO A 30 -27.67 -19.74 1.95
N GLU A 31 -26.34 -19.81 1.98
CA GLU A 31 -25.47 -18.79 2.57
C GLU A 31 -24.31 -18.45 1.63
N ILE A 32 -23.99 -17.17 1.50
CA ILE A 32 -22.93 -16.66 0.63
C ILE A 32 -22.09 -15.64 1.41
N GLN A 33 -20.79 -15.91 1.52
CA GLN A 33 -19.82 -14.97 2.07
C GLN A 33 -19.19 -14.17 0.94
N ILE A 34 -19.18 -12.84 1.03
CA ILE A 34 -18.66 -11.94 -0.02
C ILE A 34 -17.72 -10.90 0.60
N GLU A 35 -16.60 -10.62 -0.06
CA GLU A 35 -15.64 -9.61 0.43
C GLU A 35 -16.04 -8.18 0.07
N VAL A 36 -16.69 -7.98 -1.08
CA VAL A 36 -17.06 -6.65 -1.58
C VAL A 36 -18.51 -6.66 -2.09
N CYS A 37 -19.36 -5.80 -1.53
CA CYS A 37 -20.74 -5.61 -1.98
C CYS A 37 -20.93 -4.24 -2.68
N SER A 38 -22.14 -3.99 -3.18
CA SER A 38 -22.51 -2.72 -3.81
C SER A 38 -22.27 -1.50 -2.91
N ALA A 39 -22.38 -1.65 -1.60
CA ALA A 39 -22.13 -0.58 -0.65
C ALA A 39 -20.63 -0.26 -0.47
N CYS A 40 -19.72 -1.18 -0.81
CA CYS A 40 -18.29 -1.05 -0.53
C CYS A 40 -17.40 -1.02 -1.77
N HIS A 41 -17.91 -1.36 -2.95
CA HIS A 41 -17.10 -1.32 -4.15
C HIS A 41 -16.69 0.14 -4.46
N PRO A 42 -15.39 0.42 -4.67
CA PRO A 42 -14.89 1.77 -5.00
C PRO A 42 -15.59 2.41 -6.20
N TYR A 43 -16.09 1.58 -7.12
CA TYR A 43 -16.90 2.00 -8.27
C TYR A 43 -18.24 2.64 -7.85
N TYR A 44 -18.99 2.02 -6.93
CA TYR A 44 -20.30 2.53 -6.50
C TYR A 44 -20.18 3.70 -5.52
N THR A 45 -19.09 3.75 -4.76
CA THR A 45 -18.84 4.82 -3.78
C THR A 45 -18.22 6.07 -4.42
N GLY A 46 -17.89 6.05 -5.72
CA GLY A 46 -17.43 7.20 -6.50
C GLY A 46 -16.09 7.80 -6.07
N LYS A 47 -15.45 7.25 -5.04
CA LYS A 47 -14.14 7.69 -4.55
C LYS A 47 -13.06 6.99 -5.35
N SER A 48 -12.83 7.45 -6.57
CA SER A 48 -11.58 7.18 -7.26
C SER A 48 -10.45 7.67 -6.36
N LYS A 49 -9.55 6.78 -5.93
CA LYS A 49 -8.27 7.18 -5.36
C LYS A 49 -7.55 7.99 -6.45
N LEU A 50 -7.68 9.31 -6.42
CA LEU A 50 -6.83 10.20 -7.19
C LEU A 50 -5.41 9.83 -6.77
N VAL A 51 -4.69 9.13 -7.65
CA VAL A 51 -3.27 8.85 -7.45
C VAL A 51 -2.57 10.17 -7.69
N ASP A 52 -2.56 11.00 -6.65
CA ASP A 52 -2.16 12.38 -6.73
C ASP A 52 -0.65 12.47 -7.00
N THR A 53 -0.30 12.93 -8.18
CA THR A 53 1.08 13.21 -8.60
C THR A 53 1.69 14.40 -7.86
N ALA A 54 0.91 15.14 -7.06
CA ALA A 54 1.34 16.32 -6.32
C ALA A 54 2.58 16.08 -5.43
N GLY A 55 2.78 14.88 -4.90
CA GLY A 55 3.90 14.61 -3.98
C GLY A 55 5.27 14.39 -4.62
N ARG A 56 5.40 14.29 -5.95
CA ARG A 56 6.72 14.05 -6.58
C ARG A 56 7.65 15.26 -6.51
N VAL A 57 7.09 16.47 -6.68
CA VAL A 57 7.85 17.73 -6.65
C VAL A 57 8.36 18.00 -5.24
N ASP A 58 7.53 17.77 -4.21
CA ASP A 58 7.93 17.97 -2.82
C ASP A 58 8.99 16.95 -2.39
N LYS A 59 8.84 15.67 -2.76
CA LYS A 59 9.89 14.64 -2.55
C LYS A 59 11.19 14.96 -3.30
N PHE A 60 11.14 15.71 -4.39
CA PHE A 60 12.35 16.18 -5.08
C PHE A 60 13.03 17.32 -4.32
N LYS A 61 12.26 18.33 -3.88
CA LYS A 61 12.76 19.44 -3.06
C LYS A 61 13.37 18.97 -1.75
N GLU A 62 12.74 17.98 -1.08
CA GLU A 62 13.26 17.37 0.14
C GLU A 62 14.60 16.64 -0.05
N ARG A 63 14.77 15.96 -1.20
CA ARG A 63 16.03 15.26 -1.50
C ARG A 63 17.17 16.24 -1.74
N ILE A 64 16.90 17.36 -2.43
CA ILE A 64 17.90 18.40 -2.68
C ILE A 64 18.28 19.11 -1.39
N SER A 65 17.31 19.48 -0.56
CA SER A 65 17.58 20.17 0.72
C SER A 65 18.35 19.31 1.72
N LYS A 66 18.11 17.99 1.74
CA LYS A 66 18.92 17.03 2.52
C LYS A 66 20.35 16.91 1.98
N LYS A 67 20.53 17.02 0.66
CA LYS A 67 21.86 16.95 0.02
C LYS A 67 22.72 18.19 0.29
N SER A 68 22.10 19.37 0.38
CA SER A 68 22.80 20.62 0.71
C SER A 68 23.19 20.73 2.19
N LYS A 69 22.41 20.11 3.10
CA LYS A 69 22.67 20.14 4.56
C LYS A 69 23.63 19.04 5.06
N LEU A 70 24.01 18.08 4.23
CA LEU A 70 24.99 17.06 4.62
C LEU A 70 26.38 17.72 4.78
N PRO A 71 27.09 17.51 5.91
CA PRO A 71 28.39 18.12 6.14
C PRO A 71 29.46 17.38 5.31
N ILE A 72 29.50 17.66 4.01
CA ILE A 72 30.55 17.18 3.10
C ILE A 72 31.93 17.63 3.62
N ARG A 73 31.98 18.76 4.34
CA ARG A 73 33.19 19.29 4.99
C ARG A 73 33.69 18.46 6.18
N SER A 74 32.82 17.83 7.00
CA SER A 74 33.27 17.10 8.20
C SER A 74 33.86 15.73 7.87
N LYS A 75 33.30 15.04 6.85
CA LYS A 75 33.85 13.75 6.38
C LYS A 75 35.21 13.92 5.68
N ARG A 76 35.47 15.06 5.02
CA ARG A 76 36.74 15.33 4.34
C ARG A 76 37.89 15.56 5.34
N LYS A 77 37.69 16.45 6.34
CA LYS A 77 38.67 16.65 7.43
C LYS A 77 38.93 15.39 8.26
N LYS A 78 37.90 14.56 8.51
CA LYS A 78 38.08 13.28 9.25
C LYS A 78 38.85 12.26 8.41
N ARG A 79 38.61 12.20 7.09
CA ARG A 79 39.37 11.34 6.16
C ARG A 79 40.82 11.80 5.98
N GLU A 80 41.10 13.10 5.95
CA GLU A 80 42.47 13.63 5.94
C GLU A 80 43.22 13.31 7.23
N LYS A 81 42.60 13.51 8.40
CA LYS A 81 43.21 13.16 9.69
C LYS A 81 43.50 11.65 9.83
N VAL A 82 42.59 10.79 9.37
CA VAL A 82 42.79 9.33 9.38
C VAL A 82 43.88 8.90 8.39
N LYS A 83 44.02 9.57 7.24
CA LYS A 83 45.12 9.32 6.30
C LYS A 83 46.46 9.77 6.88
N ALA A 84 46.54 10.95 7.49
CA ALA A 84 47.77 11.44 8.15
C ALA A 84 48.22 10.51 9.30
N ALA A 85 47.29 10.05 10.13
CA ALA A 85 47.59 9.11 11.22
C ALA A 85 48.04 7.72 10.73
N LYS A 86 47.54 7.27 9.56
CA LYS A 86 48.00 6.01 8.94
C LYS A 86 49.38 6.13 8.30
N ILE A 87 49.73 7.30 7.78
CA ILE A 87 51.05 7.55 7.19
C ILE A 87 52.12 7.60 8.30
N ALA A 88 51.85 8.28 9.43
CA ALA A 88 52.77 8.32 10.58
C ALA A 88 53.08 6.92 11.14
N LYS A 89 52.06 6.07 11.33
CA LYS A 89 52.23 4.69 11.81
C LYS A 89 52.93 3.74 10.83
N LYS A 90 53.10 4.13 9.57
CA LYS A 90 53.80 3.35 8.53
C LYS A 90 55.27 3.76 8.40
N VAL A 91 55.68 4.87 9.02
CA VAL A 91 57.06 5.36 9.03
C VAL A 91 57.83 4.87 10.27
N GLU A 92 57.12 4.50 11.34
CA GLU A 92 57.69 3.98 12.60
C GLU A 92 57.82 2.44 12.65
N LYS A 93 57.56 1.75 11.54
CA LYS A 93 57.63 0.29 11.42
C LYS A 93 58.32 -0.07 10.12
#